data_AF-A0A3P7FDN6-F1
#
_entry.id   AF-A0A3P7FDN6-F1
#
_cell.length_a   1.000
_cell.length_b   1.000
_cell.length_c   1.000
_cell.angle_alpha   90.00
_cell.angle_beta   90.00
_cell.angle_gamma   90.00
#
_symmetry.space_group_name_H-M   'P 1'
#
loop_
_entity.id
_entity.type
_entity.pdbx_description
1 polymer ?
#
loop_
_entity_poly.entity_id
_entity_poly.type
_entity_poly.pdbx_seq_one_letter_code
_entity_poly.pdbx_strand_id
1 'polypeptide(L)'
;MFDFNNWTRTLRELKDGKEHKIIAPSCVPMKNCSIDSDCNGGKCLGIAVGTCNCAACLQFASCKSDADCGGLRGACSNQKYCDCDKGFKCAGLKGIFDALFKICNRKECIPNSTSCFGLPCNSGICSCPTQP
;
A
#
# COMPACT_ATOMS: atom_id res chain seq x y z
N MET A 1 -17.74 -11.93 -59.68
CA MET A 1 -18.04 -13.19 -58.95
C MET A 1 -17.55 -12.99 -57.53
N PHE A 2 -18.37 -13.27 -56.52
CA PHE A 2 -18.00 -13.09 -55.11
C PHE A 2 -16.70 -13.86 -54.79
N ASP A 3 -15.68 -13.17 -54.28
CA ASP A 3 -14.44 -13.80 -53.82
C ASP A 3 -14.65 -14.41 -52.43
N PHE A 4 -14.95 -15.70 -52.42
CA PHE A 4 -15.22 -16.48 -51.23
C PHE A 4 -14.00 -16.56 -50.28
N ASN A 5 -12.78 -16.50 -50.82
CA ASN A 5 -11.55 -16.56 -50.03
C ASN A 5 -11.29 -15.24 -49.30
N ASN A 6 -11.60 -14.11 -49.94
CA ASN A 6 -11.46 -12.80 -49.30
C ASN A 6 -12.51 -12.60 -48.19
N TRP A 7 -13.77 -13.01 -48.42
CA TRP A 7 -14.84 -12.97 -47.41
C TRP A 7 -14.52 -13.84 -46.18
N THR A 8 -14.00 -15.05 -46.38
CA THR A 8 -13.60 -15.92 -45.27
C THR A 8 -12.42 -15.38 -44.48
N ARG A 9 -11.47 -14.69 -45.12
CA ARG A 9 -10.39 -13.97 -44.43
C ARG A 9 -10.94 -12.81 -43.58
N THR A 10 -11.80 -11.97 -44.14
CA THR A 10 -12.41 -10.86 -43.38
C THR A 10 -13.28 -11.35 -42.22
N LEU A 11 -14.02 -12.45 -42.38
CA LEU A 11 -14.74 -13.08 -41.27
C LEU A 11 -13.80 -13.65 -40.20
N ARG A 12 -12.65 -14.21 -40.58
CA ARG A 12 -11.63 -14.64 -39.61
C ARG A 12 -11.06 -13.44 -38.85
N GLU A 13 -10.76 -12.33 -39.52
CA GLU A 13 -10.26 -11.10 -38.90
C GLU A 13 -11.30 -10.46 -37.96
N LEU A 14 -12.58 -10.43 -38.34
CA LEU A 14 -13.67 -9.97 -37.46
C LEU A 14 -13.90 -10.92 -36.28
N LYS A 15 -13.69 -12.23 -36.46
CA LYS A 15 -13.79 -13.23 -35.38
C LYS A 15 -12.55 -13.25 -34.49
N ASP A 16 -11.40 -12.79 -34.95
CA ASP A 16 -10.20 -12.55 -34.12
C ASP A 16 -10.20 -11.15 -33.46
N GLY A 17 -11.07 -10.26 -33.93
CA GLY A 17 -11.62 -9.17 -33.11
C GLY A 17 -12.49 -9.65 -31.94
N LYS A 18 -12.34 -10.93 -31.54
CA LYS A 18 -12.71 -11.51 -30.24
C LYS A 18 -12.48 -10.45 -29.18
N GLU A 19 -13.58 -9.80 -28.82
CA GLU A 19 -14.01 -9.52 -27.47
C GLU A 19 -12.84 -9.78 -26.51
N HIS A 20 -12.00 -8.76 -26.33
CA HIS A 20 -11.20 -8.66 -25.13
C HIS A 20 -12.25 -8.67 -24.02
N LYS A 21 -12.63 -9.87 -23.56
CA LYS A 21 -13.24 -10.03 -22.26
C LYS A 21 -12.22 -9.41 -21.35
N ILE A 22 -12.50 -8.19 -20.92
CA ILE A 22 -11.74 -7.54 -19.87
C ILE A 22 -11.94 -8.50 -18.70
N ILE A 23 -10.97 -9.39 -18.52
CA ILE A 23 -10.95 -10.26 -17.35
C ILE A 23 -10.68 -9.29 -16.23
N ALA A 24 -11.77 -8.81 -15.61
CA ALA A 24 -11.66 -7.99 -14.43
C ALA A 24 -10.76 -8.77 -13.46
N PRO A 25 -9.71 -8.13 -12.92
CA PRO A 25 -8.81 -8.82 -12.01
C PRO A 25 -9.64 -9.37 -10.84
N SER A 26 -9.37 -10.61 -10.42
CA SER A 26 -10.08 -11.23 -9.31
C SER A 26 -9.48 -10.82 -7.96
N CYS A 27 -10.26 -11.00 -6.89
CA CYS A 27 -9.75 -10.87 -5.53
C CYS A 27 -8.74 -12.00 -5.24
N VAL A 28 -7.59 -11.66 -4.66
CA VAL A 28 -6.57 -12.64 -4.24
C VAL A 28 -6.55 -12.67 -2.70
N PRO A 29 -6.90 -13.81 -2.06
CA PRO A 29 -6.90 -13.91 -0.60
C PRO A 29 -5.54 -13.59 -0.01
N MET A 30 -5.54 -12.91 1.15
CA MET A 30 -4.35 -12.49 1.89
C MET A 30 -3.38 -11.55 1.15
N LYS A 31 -3.71 -11.08 -0.06
CA LYS A 31 -2.92 -10.06 -0.75
C LYS A 31 -2.88 -8.79 0.10
N ASN A 32 -1.69 -8.17 0.20
CA ASN A 32 -1.57 -6.87 0.86
C ASN A 32 -2.43 -5.81 0.16
N CYS A 33 -3.08 -4.98 0.96
CA CYS A 33 -3.93 -3.90 0.50
C CYS A 33 -3.79 -2.68 1.40
N SER A 34 -4.11 -1.50 0.86
CA SER A 34 -4.23 -0.26 1.61
C SER A 34 -5.67 0.28 1.57
N ILE A 35 -6.49 -0.21 0.63
CA ILE A 35 -7.90 0.15 0.46
C ILE A 35 -8.67 -1.04 -0.14
N ASP A 36 -10.00 -1.03 0.00
CA ASP A 36 -10.87 -2.11 -0.51
C ASP A 36 -10.70 -2.37 -2.02
N SER A 37 -10.44 -1.33 -2.82
CA SER A 37 -10.28 -1.47 -4.27
C SER A 37 -9.05 -2.28 -4.67
N ASP A 38 -8.03 -2.41 -3.81
CA ASP A 38 -6.86 -3.26 -4.06
C ASP A 38 -7.22 -4.76 -4.08
N CYS A 39 -8.41 -5.09 -3.55
CA CYS A 39 -8.93 -6.43 -3.38
C CYS A 39 -10.00 -6.82 -4.42
N ASN A 40 -10.24 -6.03 -5.47
CA ASN A 40 -11.10 -6.41 -6.62
C ASN A 40 -12.41 -7.14 -6.25
N GLY A 41 -13.27 -6.48 -5.46
CA GLY A 41 -14.54 -7.05 -4.97
C GLY A 41 -14.44 -7.75 -3.61
N GLY A 42 -13.24 -7.89 -3.05
CA GLY A 42 -13.01 -8.21 -1.64
C GLY A 42 -13.02 -6.99 -0.72
N LYS A 43 -12.62 -7.22 0.53
CA LYS A 43 -12.45 -6.21 1.57
C LYS A 43 -11.01 -6.17 2.08
N CYS A 44 -10.49 -4.98 2.33
CA CYS A 44 -9.17 -4.81 2.93
C CYS A 44 -9.29 -4.79 4.45
N LEU A 45 -8.84 -5.85 5.11
CA LEU A 45 -8.98 -6.01 6.56
C LEU A 45 -7.64 -5.82 7.27
N GLY A 46 -7.63 -5.04 8.34
CA GLY A 46 -6.45 -4.79 9.16
C GLY A 46 -6.71 -3.75 10.24
N ILE A 47 -5.72 -3.52 11.10
CA ILE A 47 -5.80 -2.49 12.15
C ILE A 47 -5.49 -1.14 11.51
N ALA A 48 -6.46 -0.22 11.57
CA ALA A 48 -6.31 1.16 11.11
C ALA A 48 -5.69 1.28 9.70
N VAL A 49 -6.16 0.45 8.76
CA VAL A 49 -5.67 0.42 7.37
C VAL A 49 -5.70 1.81 6.75
N GLY A 50 -4.66 2.14 5.97
CA GLY A 50 -4.57 3.43 5.27
C GLY A 50 -4.19 4.60 6.18
N THR A 51 -3.75 4.35 7.41
CA THR A 51 -3.26 5.37 8.35
C THR A 51 -1.79 5.17 8.71
N CYS A 52 -1.15 6.19 9.28
CA CYS A 52 0.28 6.14 9.62
C CYS A 52 0.64 5.04 10.63
N ASN A 53 1.56 4.15 10.23
CA ASN A 53 2.11 3.09 11.07
C ASN A 53 3.31 3.60 11.88
N CYS A 54 3.06 4.14 13.07
CA CYS A 54 4.15 4.55 13.96
C CYS A 54 4.94 3.38 14.55
N ALA A 55 4.36 2.17 14.59
CA ALA A 55 5.05 0.99 15.12
C ALA A 55 6.20 0.51 14.22
N ALA A 56 6.28 1.03 12.99
CA ALA A 56 7.43 0.77 12.11
C ALA A 56 8.74 1.40 12.62
N CYS A 57 8.67 2.44 13.46
CA CYS A 57 9.85 2.92 14.18
C CYS A 57 9.98 2.18 15.51
N LEU A 58 10.96 1.28 15.60
CA LEU A 58 11.24 0.51 16.81
C LEU A 58 12.27 1.23 17.67
N GLN A 59 11.81 1.83 18.77
CA GLN A 59 12.68 2.56 19.70
C GLN A 59 13.87 1.69 20.16
N PHE A 60 15.07 2.28 20.15
CA PHE A 60 16.35 1.66 20.51
C PHE A 60 16.85 0.52 19.60
N ALA A 61 16.15 0.20 18.51
CA ALA A 61 16.67 -0.74 17.51
C ALA A 61 17.96 -0.19 16.86
N SER A 62 18.92 -1.06 16.55
CA SER A 62 20.16 -0.65 15.86
C SER A 62 19.85 -0.11 14.46
N CYS A 63 20.54 0.97 14.05
CA CYS A 63 20.34 1.59 12.74
C CYS A 63 21.64 2.08 12.11
N LYS A 64 21.69 2.07 10.77
CA LYS A 64 22.70 2.77 9.97
C LYS A 64 22.13 4.04 9.37
N SER A 65 20.83 4.04 9.07
CA SER A 65 20.07 5.14 8.46
C SER A 65 18.63 5.18 8.97
N ASP A 66 17.88 6.23 8.62
CA ASP A 66 16.46 6.35 8.96
C ASP A 66 15.60 5.22 8.36
N ALA A 67 16.04 4.59 7.26
CA ALA A 67 15.35 3.45 6.66
C ALA A 67 15.28 2.25 7.62
N ASP A 68 16.29 2.07 8.47
CA ASP A 68 16.31 1.02 9.49
C ASP A 68 15.34 1.33 10.66
N CYS A 69 14.88 2.58 10.77
CA CYS A 69 13.90 3.05 11.76
C CYS A 69 12.50 3.19 11.15
N GLY A 70 12.18 2.31 10.20
CA GLY A 70 10.92 2.32 9.46
C GLY A 70 10.79 3.49 8.49
N GLY A 71 11.87 4.23 8.22
CA GLY A 71 11.88 5.40 7.35
C GLY A 71 11.58 6.73 8.05
N LEU A 72 11.34 6.75 9.37
CA LEU A 72 11.07 7.99 10.09
C LEU A 72 12.29 8.93 10.03
N ARG A 73 12.13 10.06 9.34
CA ARG A 73 13.24 10.99 9.09
C ARG A 73 13.81 11.57 10.39
N GLY A 74 15.13 11.51 10.53
CA GLY A 74 15.86 11.98 11.71
C GLY A 74 15.83 11.03 12.91
N ALA A 75 15.20 9.85 12.77
CA ALA A 75 15.09 8.89 13.86
C ALA A 75 16.39 8.12 14.11
N CYS A 76 17.23 7.86 13.11
CA CYS A 76 18.50 7.19 13.38
C CYS A 76 19.46 8.14 14.11
N SER A 77 19.82 7.79 15.34
CA SER A 77 20.70 8.60 16.19
C SER A 77 22.17 8.49 15.74
N ASN A 78 23.00 9.44 16.19
CA ASN A 78 24.44 9.37 15.96
C ASN A 78 25.09 8.18 16.70
N GLN A 79 24.47 7.72 17.78
CA GLN A 79 24.87 6.49 18.50
C GLN A 79 24.38 5.21 17.83
N LYS A 80 23.80 5.29 16.61
CA LYS A 80 23.40 4.13 15.78
C LYS A 80 22.26 3.31 16.36
N TYR A 81 21.30 3.98 16.98
CA TYR A 81 20.01 3.39 17.34
C TYR A 81 18.84 4.31 16.95
N CYS A 82 17.66 3.73 16.77
CA CYS A 82 16.44 4.46 16.47
C CYS A 82 15.93 5.21 17.70
N ASP A 83 15.86 6.53 17.58
CA ASP A 83 15.21 7.44 18.50
C ASP A 83 13.94 8.00 17.82
N CYS A 84 12.83 7.30 18.03
CA CYS A 84 11.55 7.63 17.42
C CYS A 84 10.99 8.93 17.97
N ASP A 85 11.20 9.23 19.26
CA ASP A 85 10.81 10.52 19.85
C ASP A 85 11.53 11.68 19.18
N LYS A 86 12.84 11.56 18.94
CA LYS A 86 13.61 12.52 18.14
C LYS A 86 13.08 12.63 16.72
N GLY A 87 12.79 11.51 16.06
CA GLY A 87 12.22 11.50 14.70
C GLY A 87 10.91 12.29 14.62
N PHE A 88 9.99 12.09 15.58
CA PHE A 88 8.74 12.85 15.63
C PHE A 88 8.95 14.33 15.96
N LYS A 89 9.94 14.68 16.79
CA LYS A 89 10.35 16.07 17.00
C LYS A 89 10.89 16.72 15.73
N CYS A 90 11.70 16.00 14.96
CA CYS A 90 12.19 16.44 13.64
C CYS A 90 11.04 16.64 12.63
N ALA A 91 9.94 15.90 12.77
CA ALA A 91 8.72 16.07 11.97
C ALA A 91 7.84 17.26 12.40
N GLY A 92 8.25 18.04 13.42
CA GLY A 92 7.48 19.18 13.93
C GLY A 92 6.41 18.82 14.97
N LEU A 93 6.42 17.60 15.51
CA LEU A 93 5.57 17.20 16.63
C LEU A 93 6.29 17.43 17.97
N LYS A 94 5.57 17.36 19.09
CA LYS A 94 6.21 17.50 20.42
C LYS A 94 7.00 16.26 20.87
N GLY A 95 6.92 15.17 20.11
CA GLY A 95 7.54 13.87 20.43
C GLY A 95 6.59 12.70 20.19
N ILE A 96 6.98 11.52 20.67
CA ILE A 96 6.24 10.27 20.47
C ILE A 96 4.81 10.32 21.01
N PHE A 97 4.59 10.94 22.17
CA PHE A 97 3.24 11.05 22.75
C PHE A 97 2.32 11.92 21.90
N ASP A 98 2.82 13.04 21.38
CA ASP A 98 2.05 13.89 20.46
C ASP A 98 1.74 13.16 19.16
N ALA A 99 2.68 12.35 18.68
CA ALA A 99 2.46 11.48 17.53
C ALA A 99 1.36 10.43 17.78
N LEU A 100 1.37 9.77 18.94
CA LEU A 100 0.36 8.78 19.33
C LEU A 100 -1.07 9.35 19.31
N PHE A 101 -1.24 10.59 19.77
CA PHE A 101 -2.56 11.23 19.81
C PHE A 101 -3.00 11.81 18.47
N LYS A 102 -2.07 12.27 17.63
CA LYS A 102 -2.40 13.01 16.40
C LYS A 102 -2.32 12.18 15.12
N ILE A 103 -1.35 11.29 15.01
CA ILE A 103 -1.02 10.66 13.73
C ILE A 103 -1.05 9.13 13.76
N CYS A 104 -0.59 8.49 14.84
CA CYS A 104 -0.41 7.04 14.86
C CYS A 104 -1.75 6.33 14.81
N ASN A 105 -1.94 5.48 13.80
CA ASN A 105 -3.20 4.76 13.55
C ASN A 105 -4.41 5.70 13.34
N ARG A 106 -4.18 6.96 12.98
CA ARG A 106 -5.22 8.00 12.90
C ARG A 106 -5.15 8.82 11.63
N LYS A 107 -3.97 9.36 11.30
CA LYS A 107 -3.78 10.21 10.13
C LYS A 107 -3.79 9.34 8.89
N GLU A 108 -4.73 9.60 7.98
CA GLU A 108 -4.76 8.99 6.65
C GLU A 108 -3.46 9.26 5.88
N CYS A 109 -3.05 8.29 5.08
CA CYS A 109 -1.79 8.37 4.38
C CYS A 109 -1.86 7.79 2.97
N ILE A 110 -1.01 8.32 2.11
CA ILE A 110 -0.79 7.80 0.77
C ILE A 110 0.39 6.81 0.85
N PRO A 111 0.24 5.54 0.44
CA PRO A 111 1.34 4.58 0.44
C PRO A 111 2.55 5.09 -0.37
N ASN A 112 3.76 4.73 0.06
CA ASN A 112 5.02 5.12 -0.60
C ASN A 112 5.21 6.65 -0.77
N SER A 113 4.61 7.44 0.11
CA SER A 113 4.72 8.90 0.11
C SER A 113 5.29 9.43 1.44
N THR A 114 5.45 10.74 1.54
CA THR A 114 5.90 11.41 2.77
C THR A 114 4.78 11.74 3.75
N SER A 115 3.53 11.28 3.53
CA SER A 115 2.37 11.57 4.39
C SER A 115 2.62 11.30 5.88
N CYS A 116 3.43 10.30 6.21
CA CYS A 116 3.76 9.88 7.57
C CYS A 116 5.23 10.16 7.94
N PHE A 117 5.82 11.22 7.40
CA PHE A 117 7.19 11.65 7.73
C PHE A 117 8.25 10.58 7.43
N GLY A 118 7.96 9.77 6.41
CA GLY A 118 8.78 8.65 5.94
C GLY A 118 8.36 7.27 6.47
N LEU A 119 7.49 7.21 7.49
CA LEU A 119 6.90 5.95 7.95
C LEU A 119 5.92 5.38 6.90
N PRO A 120 5.73 4.05 6.88
CA PRO A 120 4.73 3.43 6.03
C PRO A 120 3.30 3.64 6.54
N CYS A 121 2.34 3.39 5.66
CA CYS A 121 0.94 3.19 6.03
C CYS A 121 0.73 1.81 6.66
N ASN A 122 -0.25 1.69 7.55
CA ASN A 122 -0.80 0.40 7.93
C ASN A 122 -1.45 -0.25 6.70
N SER A 123 -0.98 -1.44 6.35
CA SER A 123 -1.57 -2.28 5.33
C SER A 123 -2.51 -3.30 5.96
N GLY A 124 -3.54 -3.67 5.22
CA GLY A 124 -4.38 -4.83 5.52
C GLY A 124 -4.04 -6.01 4.61
N ILE A 125 -4.88 -7.02 4.73
CA ILE A 125 -4.93 -8.17 3.83
C ILE A 125 -6.32 -8.28 3.19
N CYS A 126 -6.36 -8.75 1.94
CA CYS A 126 -7.61 -8.95 1.23
C CYS A 126 -8.38 -10.17 1.77
N SER A 127 -9.61 -9.93 2.20
CA SER A 127 -10.63 -10.95 2.43
C SER A 127 -11.52 -11.01 1.20
N CYS A 128 -11.54 -12.16 0.54
CA CYS A 128 -12.30 -12.36 -0.68
C CYS A 128 -13.65 -13.02 -0.38
N PRO A 129 -14.70 -12.71 -1.15
CA PRO A 129 -15.93 -13.48 -1.09
C PRO A 129 -15.63 -14.95 -1.41
N THR A 130 -16.24 -15.87 -0.67
CA THR A 130 -16.27 -17.29 -1.05
C THR A 130 -16.90 -17.38 -2.43
N GLN A 131 -16.17 -17.90 -3.41
CA GLN A 131 -16.76 -18.19 -4.71
C GLN A 131 -17.82 -19.31 -4.52
N PRO A 132 -18.99 -19.19 -5.16
CA PRO A 132 -20.01 -20.24 -5.13
C PRO A 132 -19.49 -21.55 -5.76
#